data_AF-A0A7W4F912-F1
#
_entry.id   AF-A0A7W4F912-F1
#
_cell.length_a   1.000
_cell.length_b   1.000
_cell.length_c   1.000
_cell.angle_alpha   90.00
_cell.angle_beta   90.00
_cell.angle_gamma   90.00
#
_symmetry.space_group_name_H-M   'P 1'
#
loop_
_entity.id
_entity.type
_entity.pdbx_description
1 polymer ?
#
loop_
_entity_poly.entity_id
_entity_poly.type
_entity_poly.pdbx_seq_one_letter_code
_entity_poly.pdbx_strand_id
1 'polypeptide(L)'
;MLLLRAKTATIKNITFFADDSDDNQFWYLPGDIHIAEKDGKPIFSLIKYTGDGTGQQGGYLNFEVNTAIDPAELDSAFNEYLRKLKVDPKTARKAQVPYDKGTVNFFVLDVGSTNGELISAQCPSLFGNNSAIFSAKLTPQQAVILETAFNKAQAPAAVAYNLGFTGITPALKVEVEAKFESLYKEFDLKFGANIPIPVETPASFWLGFDSVIKKLQQDQKLIIKVTESMPSEEAAKEKEWALQFVKEEILKSFFTASLKPNDDSNTQAKSASDSILDSLISSNKEGEEGGKGGLFPSASLEIKLVRIEETKSLNFNYVSSKALSQSAVPQNFIGSDILRAKKEPPYFIEVNVNDPFYQKIDFTVLGPDGFAEYGIKAATFKISYNQQVYTSEPFTADDGKWSKVMSRSRDPNERFVIDSEYAFKSAATTGWEGSSSYQPRSISASTLLNLDPGSVLTFNEISIFLDRKFSWENCNQVIVELTYLDDKQSRKTKKYLFNPDKTEEQTFKYRCLTEKPWTVNYKITYLLVGGDSVTRDGTENPPAIVIPAVA
;
A
#
# COMPACT_ATOMS: atom_id res chain seq x y z
N MET A 1 -9.43 -46.00 6.13
CA MET A 1 -10.15 -44.77 5.69
C MET A 1 -10.79 -44.12 6.91
N LEU A 2 -10.93 -42.79 6.96
CA LEU A 2 -11.46 -42.15 8.17
C LEU A 2 -12.95 -42.50 8.39
N LEU A 3 -13.26 -42.90 9.62
CA LEU A 3 -14.60 -43.32 10.05
C LEU A 3 -15.39 -42.11 10.55
N LEU A 4 -16.47 -41.78 9.85
CA LEU A 4 -17.36 -40.69 10.18
C LEU A 4 -18.35 -41.12 11.26
N ARG A 5 -18.70 -40.19 12.15
CA ARG A 5 -19.73 -40.33 13.20
C ARG A 5 -19.31 -41.19 14.39
N ALA A 6 -19.00 -42.47 14.17
CA ALA A 6 -18.59 -43.35 15.26
C ALA A 6 -17.17 -43.02 15.74
N LYS A 7 -16.93 -43.19 17.04
CA LYS A 7 -15.64 -42.89 17.68
C LYS A 7 -15.09 -41.50 17.31
N THR A 8 -15.95 -40.55 16.96
CA THR A 8 -15.56 -39.18 16.57
C THR A 8 -15.71 -38.25 17.76
N ALA A 9 -14.73 -37.38 18.00
CA ALA A 9 -14.84 -36.37 19.06
C ALA A 9 -14.04 -35.11 18.73
N THR A 10 -14.55 -33.96 19.16
CA THR A 10 -13.82 -32.68 19.11
C THR A 10 -13.28 -32.36 20.50
N ILE A 11 -11.98 -32.12 20.60
CA ILE A 11 -11.27 -31.76 21.83
C ILE A 11 -10.32 -30.61 21.50
N LYS A 12 -10.36 -29.53 22.29
CA LYS A 12 -9.57 -28.31 22.06
C LYS A 12 -9.66 -27.80 20.61
N ASN A 13 -10.88 -27.76 20.08
CA ASN A 13 -11.16 -27.39 18.69
C ASN A 13 -10.43 -28.23 17.61
N ILE A 14 -10.02 -29.46 17.94
CA ILE A 14 -9.48 -30.44 17.00
C ILE A 14 -10.45 -31.61 16.93
N THR A 15 -10.95 -31.93 15.74
CA THR A 15 -11.83 -33.07 15.54
C THR A 15 -11.01 -34.30 15.21
N PHE A 16 -11.21 -35.38 15.97
CA PHE A 16 -10.56 -36.67 15.78
C PHE A 16 -11.53 -37.72 15.26
N PHE A 17 -11.05 -38.56 14.36
CA PHE A 17 -11.76 -39.69 13.78
C PHE A 17 -10.91 -40.96 13.95
N ALA A 18 -11.57 -42.11 14.14
CA ALA A 18 -10.90 -43.41 14.02
C ALA A 18 -10.73 -43.80 12.54
N ASP A 19 -9.84 -44.73 12.24
CA ASP A 19 -9.85 -45.42 10.95
C ASP A 19 -10.89 -46.55 10.94
N ASP A 20 -11.46 -46.85 9.78
CA ASP A 20 -12.47 -47.90 9.62
C ASP A 20 -11.88 -49.32 9.67
N SER A 21 -10.60 -49.48 9.29
CA SER A 21 -9.96 -50.78 9.10
C SER A 21 -8.80 -51.03 10.07
N ASP A 22 -8.20 -49.98 10.64
CA ASP A 22 -7.06 -50.06 11.55
C ASP A 22 -7.38 -49.41 12.90
N ASP A 23 -7.66 -50.25 13.92
CA ASP A 23 -8.01 -49.81 15.28
C ASP A 23 -6.95 -48.93 15.97
N ASN A 24 -5.73 -48.89 15.44
CA ASN A 24 -4.64 -48.08 15.96
C ASN A 24 -4.35 -46.84 15.10
N GLN A 25 -5.06 -46.61 14.00
CA GLN A 25 -4.91 -45.41 13.16
C GLN A 25 -6.03 -44.42 13.45
N PHE A 26 -5.65 -43.15 13.62
CA PHE A 26 -6.55 -42.05 13.89
C PHE A 26 -6.26 -40.86 12.99
N TRP A 27 -7.28 -40.06 12.74
CA TRP A 27 -7.24 -38.89 11.87
C TRP A 27 -7.58 -37.64 12.67
N TYR A 28 -6.90 -36.52 12.41
CA TYR A 28 -7.22 -35.24 13.04
C TYR A 28 -7.51 -34.16 12.00
N LEU A 29 -8.46 -33.30 12.34
CA LEU A 29 -8.91 -32.15 11.57
C LEU A 29 -8.78 -30.90 12.45
N PRO A 30 -7.88 -29.95 12.09
CA PRO A 30 -7.77 -28.66 12.79
C PRO A 30 -9.06 -27.84 12.62
N GLY A 31 -9.52 -27.20 13.70
CA GLY A 31 -10.69 -26.32 13.68
C GLY A 31 -10.37 -24.84 13.47
N ASP A 32 -9.13 -24.42 13.75
CA ASP A 32 -8.69 -23.03 13.65
C ASP A 32 -7.65 -22.81 12.54
N ILE A 33 -7.44 -21.54 12.21
CA ILE A 33 -6.36 -21.04 11.36
C ILE A 33 -5.57 -19.97 12.09
N HIS A 34 -4.28 -19.88 11.78
CA HIS A 34 -3.39 -18.88 12.33
C HIS A 34 -2.44 -18.35 11.24
N ILE A 35 -1.71 -17.27 11.54
CA ILE A 35 -0.62 -16.82 10.67
C ILE A 35 0.47 -17.89 10.71
N ALA A 36 0.91 -18.33 9.54
CA ALA A 36 1.98 -19.31 9.44
C ALA A 36 3.26 -18.76 10.06
N GLU A 37 4.03 -19.61 10.72
CA GLU A 37 5.29 -19.23 11.33
C GLU A 37 6.46 -19.99 10.71
N LYS A 38 7.61 -19.32 10.65
CA LYS A 38 8.89 -19.91 10.29
C LYS A 38 9.90 -19.52 11.35
N ASP A 39 10.53 -20.52 11.98
CA ASP A 39 11.49 -20.33 13.07
C ASP A 39 10.92 -19.48 14.24
N GLY A 40 9.63 -19.68 14.55
CA GLY A 40 8.91 -18.93 15.60
C GLY A 40 8.59 -17.48 15.25
N LYS A 41 8.68 -17.10 13.96
CA LYS A 41 8.35 -15.77 13.45
C LYS A 41 7.19 -15.83 12.48
N PRO A 42 6.17 -14.96 12.61
CA PRO A 42 5.06 -14.92 11.67
C PRO A 42 5.51 -14.56 10.25
N ILE A 43 4.94 -15.25 9.27
CA ILE A 43 5.09 -14.96 7.85
C ILE A 43 4.07 -13.88 7.49
N PHE A 44 4.44 -12.63 7.74
CA PHE A 44 3.58 -11.46 7.56
C PHE A 44 4.43 -10.23 7.23
N SER A 45 3.92 -9.36 6.36
CA SER A 45 4.46 -8.02 6.11
C SER A 45 3.37 -7.09 5.57
N LEU A 46 3.24 -5.94 6.22
CA LEU A 46 2.48 -4.79 5.72
C LEU A 46 3.45 -3.62 5.53
N ILE A 47 3.69 -3.28 4.27
CA ILE A 47 4.52 -2.15 3.86
C ILE A 47 3.58 -1.01 3.48
N LYS A 48 3.56 0.07 4.26
CA LYS A 48 2.92 1.33 3.87
C LYS A 48 3.93 2.23 3.20
N TYR A 49 3.55 2.86 2.11
CA TYR A 49 4.41 3.82 1.43
C TYR A 49 3.71 5.15 1.20
N THR A 50 4.46 6.24 1.35
CA THR A 50 3.99 7.61 1.16
C THR A 50 4.93 8.40 0.26
N GLY A 51 4.36 9.27 -0.57
CA GLY A 51 5.09 10.12 -1.52
C GLY A 51 4.26 11.34 -1.91
N ASP A 52 4.91 12.31 -2.55
CA ASP A 52 4.32 13.61 -2.90
C ASP A 52 3.57 13.58 -4.25
N GLY A 53 3.83 12.56 -5.08
CA GLY A 53 3.20 12.39 -6.39
C GLY A 53 1.88 11.61 -6.37
N THR A 54 1.08 11.78 -7.42
CA THR A 54 -0.16 11.01 -7.64
C THR A 54 0.14 9.52 -7.75
N GLY A 55 -0.52 8.69 -6.94
CA GLY A 55 -0.32 7.23 -6.93
C GLY A 55 0.93 6.76 -6.17
N GLN A 56 1.65 7.66 -5.50
CA GLN A 56 2.82 7.34 -4.66
C GLN A 56 2.45 7.07 -3.20
N GLN A 57 1.19 6.75 -2.95
CA GLN A 57 0.67 6.42 -1.62
C GLN A 57 -0.07 5.09 -1.71
N GLY A 58 0.08 4.24 -0.70
CA GLY A 58 -0.62 2.96 -0.62
C GLY A 58 0.07 1.97 0.30
N GLY A 59 -0.19 0.69 0.06
CA GLY A 59 0.51 -0.37 0.78
C GLY A 59 0.69 -1.65 -0.03
N TYR A 60 1.48 -2.55 0.53
CA TYR A 60 1.61 -3.95 0.10
C TYR A 60 1.42 -4.85 1.32
N LEU A 61 0.47 -5.78 1.23
CA LEU A 61 0.21 -6.78 2.24
C LEU A 61 0.65 -8.14 1.73
N ASN A 62 1.47 -8.83 2.51
CA ASN A 62 1.86 -10.21 2.28
C ASN A 62 1.70 -10.98 3.58
N PHE A 63 0.98 -12.10 3.58
CA PHE A 63 0.93 -12.99 4.73
C PHE A 63 0.59 -14.41 4.32
N GLU A 64 0.99 -15.36 5.14
CA GLU A 64 0.62 -16.76 5.00
C GLU A 64 -0.25 -17.16 6.19
N VAL A 65 -1.30 -17.93 5.92
CA VAL A 65 -2.12 -18.59 6.93
C VAL A 65 -2.06 -20.10 6.70
N ASN A 66 -2.22 -20.86 7.77
CA ASN A 66 -2.30 -22.31 7.67
C ASN A 66 -3.13 -22.89 8.83
N THR A 67 -3.32 -24.21 8.81
CA THR A 67 -4.04 -24.99 9.81
C THR A 67 -3.08 -25.76 10.72
N ALA A 68 -1.86 -25.26 10.97
CA ALA A 68 -0.93 -25.98 11.85
C ALA A 68 -1.48 -25.99 13.28
N ILE A 69 -1.06 -26.99 14.05
CA ILE A 69 -1.43 -27.12 15.47
C ILE A 69 -0.11 -27.25 16.23
N ASP A 70 -0.01 -26.58 17.37
CA ASP A 70 1.12 -26.79 18.27
C ASP A 70 1.25 -28.29 18.62
N PRO A 71 2.43 -28.92 18.42
CA PRO A 71 2.59 -30.35 18.64
C PRO A 71 2.23 -30.81 20.06
N ALA A 72 2.51 -30.00 21.09
CA ALA A 72 2.18 -30.34 22.47
C ALA A 72 0.68 -30.23 22.74
N GLU A 73 0.00 -29.26 22.14
CA GLU A 73 -1.45 -29.16 22.18
C GLU A 73 -2.13 -30.34 21.46
N LEU A 74 -1.65 -30.69 20.26
CA LEU A 74 -2.14 -31.83 19.49
C LEU A 74 -1.96 -33.14 20.27
N ASP A 75 -0.77 -33.37 20.85
CA ASP A 75 -0.50 -34.56 21.66
C ASP A 75 -1.38 -34.60 22.92
N SER A 76 -1.59 -33.46 23.56
CA SER A 76 -2.47 -33.35 24.73
C SER A 76 -3.92 -33.69 24.38
N ALA A 77 -4.46 -33.09 23.31
CA ALA A 77 -5.82 -33.33 22.83
C ALA A 77 -6.01 -34.77 22.37
N PHE A 78 -5.04 -35.32 21.64
CA PHE A 78 -5.07 -36.70 21.16
C PHE A 78 -5.07 -37.71 22.32
N ASN A 79 -4.23 -37.49 23.34
CA ASN A 79 -4.22 -38.36 24.52
C ASN A 79 -5.55 -38.31 25.30
N GLU A 80 -6.21 -37.15 25.38
CA GLU A 80 -7.54 -37.04 25.98
C GLU A 80 -8.58 -37.82 25.16
N TYR A 81 -8.50 -37.73 23.84
CA TYR A 81 -9.37 -38.48 22.92
C TYR A 81 -9.21 -40.00 23.09
N LEU A 82 -7.97 -40.50 23.11
CA LEU A 82 -7.71 -41.93 23.31
C LEU A 82 -8.19 -42.45 24.66
N ARG A 83 -8.11 -41.64 25.73
CA ARG A 83 -8.67 -42.00 27.04
C ARG A 83 -10.18 -42.20 26.99
N LYS A 84 -10.91 -41.37 26.23
CA LYS A 84 -12.36 -41.54 26.04
C LYS A 84 -12.69 -42.85 25.31
N LEU A 85 -11.83 -43.25 24.37
CA LEU A 85 -11.96 -44.51 23.63
C LEU A 85 -11.35 -45.72 24.35
N LYS A 86 -10.70 -45.53 25.50
CA LYS A 86 -9.96 -46.58 26.25
C LYS A 86 -8.88 -47.27 25.40
N VAL A 87 -8.21 -46.53 24.53
CA VAL A 87 -7.11 -47.00 23.67
C VAL A 87 -5.77 -46.65 24.31
N ASP A 88 -4.78 -47.56 24.24
CA ASP A 88 -3.42 -47.29 24.72
C ASP A 88 -2.71 -46.28 23.79
N PRO A 89 -2.26 -45.12 24.30
CA PRO A 89 -1.51 -44.14 23.51
C PRO A 89 -0.24 -44.69 22.84
N LYS A 90 0.35 -45.77 23.37
CA LYS A 90 1.60 -46.34 22.83
C LYS A 90 1.42 -47.03 21.48
N THR A 91 0.22 -47.53 21.18
CA THR A 91 -0.06 -48.25 19.93
C THR A 91 -0.71 -47.36 18.88
N ALA A 92 -1.27 -46.22 19.30
CA ALA A 92 -2.03 -45.31 18.47
C ALA A 92 -1.12 -44.43 17.57
N ARG A 93 -1.49 -44.33 16.30
CA ARG A 93 -0.91 -43.43 15.29
C ARG A 93 -1.93 -42.36 14.93
N LYS A 94 -1.45 -41.15 14.67
CA LYS A 94 -2.28 -40.04 14.19
C LYS A 94 -1.73 -39.51 12.87
N ALA A 95 -2.63 -39.20 11.94
CA ALA A 95 -2.35 -38.49 10.71
C ALA A 95 -3.40 -37.40 10.49
N GLN A 96 -3.09 -36.38 9.71
CA GLN A 96 -4.08 -35.36 9.36
C GLN A 96 -5.08 -35.94 8.35
N VAL A 97 -6.33 -35.48 8.42
CA VAL A 97 -7.35 -35.83 7.42
C VAL A 97 -6.85 -35.46 6.00
N PRO A 98 -6.90 -36.39 5.03
CA PRO A 98 -6.61 -36.08 3.63
C PRO A 98 -7.75 -35.27 3.03
N TYR A 99 -7.42 -34.18 2.33
CA TYR A 99 -8.40 -33.31 1.68
C TYR A 99 -8.48 -33.60 0.18
N ASP A 100 -9.70 -33.69 -0.34
CA ASP A 100 -9.98 -33.96 -1.76
C ASP A 100 -9.95 -32.67 -2.59
N LYS A 101 -10.34 -31.56 -1.98
CA LYS A 101 -10.43 -30.23 -2.61
C LYS A 101 -10.40 -29.15 -1.54
N GLY A 102 -10.04 -27.92 -1.92
CA GLY A 102 -10.25 -26.80 -1.02
C GLY A 102 -10.11 -25.43 -1.66
N THR A 103 -10.66 -24.42 -0.98
CA THR A 103 -10.56 -23.01 -1.35
C THR A 103 -10.28 -22.19 -0.10
N VAL A 104 -9.63 -21.04 -0.26
CA VAL A 104 -9.35 -20.12 0.83
C VAL A 104 -9.66 -18.70 0.39
N ASN A 105 -10.40 -17.96 1.20
CA ASN A 105 -10.84 -16.61 0.88
C ASN A 105 -10.41 -15.64 1.96
N PHE A 106 -9.94 -14.47 1.52
CA PHE A 106 -9.67 -13.32 2.37
C PHE A 106 -10.67 -12.22 2.04
N PHE A 107 -11.40 -11.77 3.06
CA PHE A 107 -12.45 -10.78 2.97
C PHE A 107 -11.98 -9.49 3.62
N VAL A 108 -12.12 -8.36 2.93
CA VAL A 108 -11.88 -7.03 3.46
C VAL A 108 -13.15 -6.20 3.29
N LEU A 109 -13.69 -5.67 4.39
CA LEU A 109 -14.82 -4.74 4.34
C LEU A 109 -14.37 -3.40 3.77
N ASP A 110 -15.02 -2.96 2.70
CA ASP A 110 -14.87 -1.61 2.16
C ASP A 110 -15.79 -0.64 2.92
N VAL A 111 -15.24 0.49 3.38
CA VAL A 111 -15.99 1.48 4.14
C VAL A 111 -16.71 2.39 3.15
N GLY A 112 -17.96 2.06 2.82
CA GLY A 112 -18.84 2.92 2.00
C GLY A 112 -19.51 2.24 0.81
N SER A 113 -19.16 0.98 0.51
CA SER A 113 -19.87 0.18 -0.48
C SER A 113 -20.29 -1.16 0.12
N THR A 114 -21.52 -1.62 -0.17
CA THR A 114 -22.02 -2.96 0.21
C THR A 114 -21.32 -4.10 -0.55
N ASN A 115 -20.29 -3.80 -1.34
CA ASN A 115 -19.56 -4.74 -2.17
C ASN A 115 -18.10 -4.81 -1.69
N GLY A 116 -17.83 -5.62 -0.66
CA GLY A 116 -16.47 -5.88 -0.21
C GLY A 116 -15.59 -6.37 -1.37
N GLU A 117 -14.37 -5.86 -1.48
CA GLU A 117 -13.43 -6.30 -2.50
C GLU A 117 -12.85 -7.66 -2.09
N LEU A 118 -13.29 -8.72 -2.78
CA LEU A 118 -12.80 -10.09 -2.57
C LEU A 118 -11.38 -10.21 -3.13
N ILE A 119 -10.39 -10.22 -2.25
CA ILE A 119 -9.02 -10.63 -2.60
C ILE A 119 -8.94 -12.14 -2.37
N SER A 120 -9.48 -12.92 -3.32
CA SER A 120 -9.46 -14.39 -3.25
C SER A 120 -8.06 -14.92 -3.60
N ALA A 121 -7.55 -15.86 -2.80
CA ALA A 121 -6.37 -16.64 -3.15
C ALA A 121 -6.79 -18.02 -3.67
N GLN A 122 -5.97 -18.57 -4.56
CA GLN A 122 -6.17 -19.89 -5.13
C GLN A 122 -6.02 -21.00 -4.07
N CYS A 123 -6.51 -22.20 -4.42
CA CYS A 123 -6.47 -23.46 -3.68
C CYS A 123 -5.31 -23.54 -2.67
N PRO A 124 -5.57 -23.82 -1.37
CA PRO A 124 -4.51 -24.04 -0.39
C PRO A 124 -3.67 -25.27 -0.79
N SER A 125 -2.55 -25.51 -0.11
CA SER A 125 -1.64 -26.61 -0.48
C SER A 125 -2.29 -28.01 -0.51
N LEU A 126 -3.42 -28.21 0.21
CA LEU A 126 -4.12 -29.50 0.42
C LEU A 126 -3.23 -30.63 0.97
N PHE A 127 -2.03 -30.27 1.43
CA PHE A 127 -1.02 -31.16 1.99
C PHE A 127 -0.34 -30.46 3.15
N GLY A 128 0.04 -31.23 4.18
CA GLY A 128 0.61 -30.71 5.40
C GLY A 128 -0.36 -29.73 6.07
N ASN A 129 0.14 -28.58 6.48
CA ASN A 129 -0.65 -27.58 7.23
C ASN A 129 -1.65 -26.79 6.37
N ASN A 130 -1.95 -27.18 5.13
CA ASN A 130 -2.85 -26.45 4.22
C ASN A 130 -2.48 -24.97 4.04
N SER A 131 -1.18 -24.65 3.92
CA SER A 131 -0.73 -23.27 3.78
C SER A 131 -1.37 -22.56 2.58
N ALA A 132 -1.73 -21.29 2.80
CA ALA A 132 -2.19 -20.37 1.78
C ALA A 132 -1.51 -19.00 1.93
N ILE A 133 -1.02 -18.47 0.80
CA ILE A 133 -0.29 -17.20 0.75
C ILE A 133 -1.18 -16.13 0.11
N PHE A 134 -1.28 -14.98 0.78
CA PHE A 134 -1.98 -13.79 0.32
C PHE A 134 -0.99 -12.69 -0.01
N SER A 135 -1.14 -12.08 -1.18
CA SER A 135 -0.37 -10.91 -1.61
C SER A 135 -1.29 -9.91 -2.30
N ALA A 136 -1.31 -8.66 -1.81
CA ALA A 136 -2.17 -7.62 -2.34
C ALA A 136 -1.48 -6.26 -2.35
N LYS A 137 -1.69 -5.51 -3.44
CA LYS A 137 -1.44 -4.07 -3.49
C LYS A 137 -2.66 -3.35 -2.93
N LEU A 138 -2.44 -2.44 -1.99
CA LEU A 138 -3.48 -1.74 -1.27
C LEU A 138 -3.53 -0.27 -1.67
N THR A 139 -4.73 0.29 -1.73
CA THR A 139 -4.95 1.74 -1.77
C THR A 139 -4.53 2.38 -0.43
N PRO A 140 -4.35 3.72 -0.36
CA PRO A 140 -4.05 4.40 0.90
C PRO A 140 -5.09 4.11 2.00
N GLN A 141 -6.39 4.10 1.66
CA GLN A 141 -7.45 3.81 2.62
C GLN A 141 -7.38 2.35 3.11
N GLN A 142 -7.23 1.39 2.17
CA GLN A 142 -7.13 -0.03 2.51
C GLN A 142 -5.92 -0.32 3.42
N ALA A 143 -4.77 0.32 3.16
CA ALA A 143 -3.57 0.16 3.97
C ALA A 143 -3.77 0.59 5.44
N VAL A 144 -4.46 1.71 5.67
CA VAL A 144 -4.76 2.21 7.02
C VAL A 144 -5.80 1.34 7.74
N ILE A 145 -6.84 0.90 7.01
CA ILE A 145 -7.89 0.04 7.55
C ILE A 145 -7.30 -1.31 7.95
N LEU A 146 -6.53 -1.94 7.06
CA LEU A 146 -5.92 -3.24 7.33
C LEU A 146 -4.84 -3.17 8.40
N GLU A 147 -4.03 -2.13 8.43
CA GLU A 147 -3.12 -1.90 9.56
C GLU A 147 -3.88 -1.87 10.88
N THR A 148 -5.01 -1.16 10.93
CA THR A 148 -5.83 -1.10 12.14
C THR A 148 -6.43 -2.46 12.47
N ALA A 149 -6.90 -3.21 11.47
CA ALA A 149 -7.46 -4.55 11.60
C ALA A 149 -6.46 -5.55 12.20
N PHE A 150 -5.22 -5.55 11.72
CA PHE A 150 -4.17 -6.44 12.25
C PHE A 150 -3.72 -6.03 13.65
N ASN A 151 -3.99 -4.79 14.11
CA ASN A 151 -3.51 -4.29 15.39
C ASN A 151 -4.60 -4.21 16.49
N LYS A 152 -5.89 -4.21 16.13
CA LYS A 152 -7.01 -4.04 17.07
C LYS A 152 -8.00 -5.20 16.98
N ALA A 153 -8.68 -5.50 18.09
CA ALA A 153 -9.65 -6.60 18.20
C ALA A 153 -10.96 -6.39 17.41
N GLN A 154 -11.19 -5.20 16.84
CA GLN A 154 -12.33 -4.94 15.95
C GLN A 154 -11.89 -5.23 14.51
N ALA A 155 -12.33 -6.36 13.95
CA ALA A 155 -11.78 -6.90 12.71
C ALA A 155 -12.67 -6.62 11.48
N PRO A 156 -12.31 -5.67 10.61
CA PRO A 156 -12.98 -5.46 9.32
C PRO A 156 -12.58 -6.50 8.26
N ALA A 157 -11.79 -7.53 8.61
CA ALA A 157 -11.28 -8.52 7.67
C ALA A 157 -11.23 -9.93 8.28
N ALA A 158 -11.49 -10.93 7.44
CA ALA A 158 -11.57 -12.34 7.83
C ALA A 158 -10.91 -13.27 6.80
N VAL A 159 -10.44 -14.41 7.26
CA VAL A 159 -9.93 -15.50 6.41
C VAL A 159 -10.76 -16.74 6.67
N ALA A 160 -11.15 -17.44 5.61
CA ALA A 160 -11.88 -18.69 5.73
C ALA A 160 -11.44 -19.73 4.70
N TYR A 161 -11.25 -20.93 5.20
CA TYR A 161 -11.01 -22.13 4.42
C TYR A 161 -12.33 -22.82 4.13
N ASN A 162 -12.37 -23.55 3.02
CA ASN A 162 -13.39 -24.55 2.74
C ASN A 162 -12.66 -25.78 2.23
N LEU A 163 -12.53 -26.80 3.08
CA LEU A 163 -11.75 -28.01 2.84
C LEU A 163 -12.71 -29.20 2.72
N GLY A 164 -12.79 -29.80 1.54
CA GLY A 164 -13.57 -31.02 1.31
C GLY A 164 -12.75 -32.26 1.65
N PHE A 165 -13.34 -33.20 2.38
CA PHE A 165 -12.73 -34.49 2.71
C PHE A 165 -13.76 -35.62 2.66
N THR A 166 -13.30 -36.85 2.40
CA THR A 166 -14.18 -38.01 2.27
C THR A 166 -13.90 -39.04 3.37
N GLY A 167 -14.96 -39.54 4.00
CA GLY A 167 -14.87 -40.59 5.02
C GLY A 167 -15.98 -41.64 4.85
N ILE A 168 -15.87 -42.73 5.59
CA ILE A 168 -16.82 -43.85 5.53
C ILE A 168 -17.71 -43.81 6.76
N THR A 169 -18.99 -44.11 6.59
CA THR A 169 -19.88 -44.32 7.75
C THR A 169 -19.80 -45.77 8.23
N PRO A 170 -20.00 -46.04 9.54
CA PRO A 170 -20.17 -47.38 10.06
C PRO A 170 -21.23 -48.16 9.29
N ALA A 171 -21.03 -49.47 9.17
CA ALA A 171 -22.04 -50.36 8.63
C ALA A 171 -23.22 -50.42 9.60
N LEU A 172 -24.36 -49.87 9.20
CA LEU A 172 -25.62 -50.00 9.94
C LEU A 172 -26.43 -51.12 9.32
N LYS A 173 -26.80 -52.13 10.12
CA LYS A 173 -27.76 -53.16 9.73
C LYS A 173 -29.16 -52.73 10.17
N VAL A 174 -29.90 -52.17 9.22
CA VAL A 174 -31.27 -51.71 9.45
C VAL A 174 -32.22 -52.56 8.63
N GLU A 175 -33.12 -53.24 9.32
CA GLU A 175 -34.31 -53.88 8.75
C GLU A 175 -35.46 -52.88 8.82
N VAL A 176 -35.83 -52.35 7.66
CA VAL A 176 -37.06 -51.56 7.53
C VAL A 176 -38.12 -52.46 6.96
N GLU A 177 -39.29 -52.51 7.61
CA GLU A 177 -40.51 -53.09 7.07
C GLU A 177 -41.53 -51.98 6.94
N ALA A 178 -41.98 -51.70 5.72
CA ALA A 178 -42.97 -50.66 5.48
C ALA A 178 -44.08 -51.14 4.53
N LYS A 179 -45.32 -50.80 4.87
CA LYS A 179 -46.47 -51.02 3.98
C LYS A 179 -46.52 -49.92 2.94
N PHE A 180 -46.15 -50.25 1.70
CA PHE A 180 -46.00 -49.29 0.60
C PHE A 180 -47.26 -48.45 0.36
N GLU A 181 -48.44 -49.06 0.37
CA GLU A 181 -49.73 -48.37 0.21
C GLU A 181 -49.99 -47.33 1.31
N SER A 182 -49.63 -47.67 2.55
CA SER A 182 -49.82 -46.78 3.69
C SER A 182 -48.87 -45.59 3.64
N LEU A 183 -47.61 -45.81 3.25
CA LEU A 183 -46.65 -44.73 3.00
C LEU A 183 -47.18 -43.78 1.92
N TYR A 184 -47.55 -44.31 0.76
CA TYR A 184 -48.06 -43.52 -0.36
C TYR A 184 -49.28 -42.69 0.06
N LYS A 185 -50.28 -43.33 0.68
CA LYS A 185 -51.53 -42.66 1.07
C LYS A 185 -51.31 -41.52 2.06
N GLU A 186 -50.44 -41.71 3.05
CA GLU A 186 -50.17 -40.68 4.05
C GLU A 186 -49.32 -39.53 3.50
N PHE A 187 -48.36 -39.81 2.61
CA PHE A 187 -47.60 -38.78 1.91
C PHE A 187 -48.49 -37.99 0.93
N ASP A 188 -49.34 -38.65 0.15
CA ASP A 188 -50.33 -38.00 -0.74
C ASP A 188 -51.35 -37.16 0.05
N LEU A 189 -51.86 -37.67 1.19
CA LEU A 189 -52.77 -36.91 2.06
C LEU A 189 -52.11 -35.66 2.66
N LYS A 190 -50.81 -35.69 2.95
CA LYS A 190 -50.10 -34.59 3.61
C LYS A 190 -49.52 -33.58 2.64
N PHE A 191 -49.17 -33.99 1.42
CA PHE A 191 -48.46 -33.13 0.47
C PHE A 191 -49.11 -33.03 -0.92
N GLY A 192 -50.10 -33.88 -1.24
CA GLY A 192 -50.75 -33.95 -2.56
C GLY A 192 -49.91 -34.65 -3.64
N ALA A 193 -50.52 -34.89 -4.81
CA ALA A 193 -49.92 -35.65 -5.93
C ALA A 193 -48.71 -34.97 -6.61
N ASN A 194 -48.47 -33.69 -6.34
CA ASN A 194 -47.36 -32.93 -6.92
C ASN A 194 -46.76 -32.01 -5.86
N ILE A 195 -45.54 -32.30 -5.42
CA ILE A 195 -44.87 -31.56 -4.34
C ILE A 195 -43.84 -30.61 -4.97
N PRO A 196 -44.11 -29.30 -5.06
CA PRO A 196 -43.09 -28.34 -5.43
C PRO A 196 -42.09 -28.22 -4.29
N ILE A 197 -40.86 -28.68 -4.51
CA ILE A 197 -39.74 -28.53 -3.58
C ILE A 197 -38.82 -27.43 -4.13
N PRO A 198 -38.68 -26.28 -3.45
CA PRO A 198 -37.64 -25.32 -3.78
C PRO A 198 -36.27 -26.00 -3.71
N VAL A 199 -35.28 -25.48 -4.43
CA VAL A 199 -33.91 -26.03 -4.49
C VAL A 199 -33.29 -26.22 -3.08
N GLU A 200 -33.81 -25.48 -2.09
CA GLU A 200 -33.70 -25.77 -0.66
C GLU A 200 -35.05 -26.25 -0.10
N THR A 201 -35.09 -27.43 0.54
CA THR A 201 -36.31 -27.96 1.17
C THR A 201 -36.71 -27.07 2.36
N PRO A 202 -37.86 -26.38 2.34
CA PRO A 202 -38.26 -25.50 3.43
C PRO A 202 -38.43 -26.33 4.71
N ALA A 203 -38.10 -25.76 5.88
CA ALA A 203 -38.20 -26.45 7.17
C ALA A 203 -39.60 -27.06 7.43
N SER A 204 -40.65 -26.45 6.87
CA SER A 204 -42.02 -26.96 6.90
C SER A 204 -42.22 -28.29 6.16
N PHE A 205 -41.47 -28.55 5.09
CA PHE A 205 -41.46 -29.83 4.40
C PHE A 205 -40.92 -30.93 5.32
N TRP A 206 -39.77 -30.70 5.96
CA TRP A 206 -39.18 -31.65 6.90
C TRP A 206 -40.06 -31.87 8.14
N LEU A 207 -40.71 -30.82 8.66
CA LEU A 207 -41.69 -30.96 9.74
C LEU A 207 -42.90 -31.80 9.35
N GLY A 208 -43.44 -31.60 8.14
CA GLY A 208 -44.52 -32.41 7.59
C GLY A 208 -44.08 -33.86 7.35
N PHE A 209 -42.86 -34.05 6.85
CA PHE A 209 -42.29 -35.36 6.53
C PHE A 209 -42.08 -36.15 7.81
N ASP A 210 -41.50 -35.52 8.83
CA ASP A 210 -41.34 -36.08 10.16
C ASP A 210 -42.68 -36.40 10.81
N SER A 211 -43.71 -35.59 10.59
CA SER A 211 -45.07 -35.88 11.08
C SER A 211 -45.65 -37.15 10.44
N VAL A 212 -45.46 -37.34 9.12
CA VAL A 212 -45.91 -38.53 8.39
C VAL A 212 -45.16 -39.77 8.89
N ILE A 213 -43.83 -39.70 8.98
CA ILE A 213 -43.00 -40.80 9.48
C ILE A 213 -43.38 -41.19 10.91
N LYS A 214 -43.56 -40.21 11.81
CA LYS A 214 -44.01 -40.46 13.19
C LYS A 214 -45.38 -41.14 13.23
N LYS A 215 -46.33 -40.69 12.42
CA LYS A 215 -47.67 -41.29 12.33
C LYS A 215 -47.62 -42.74 11.84
N LEU A 216 -46.82 -43.01 10.80
CA LEU A 216 -46.65 -44.36 10.27
C LEU A 216 -45.94 -45.31 11.24
N GLN A 217 -45.02 -44.80 12.07
CA GLN A 217 -44.40 -45.56 13.16
C GLN A 217 -45.41 -45.86 14.28
N GLN A 218 -46.22 -44.88 14.69
CA GLN A 218 -47.28 -45.07 15.69
C GLN A 218 -48.31 -46.10 15.25
N ASP A 219 -48.72 -46.06 13.98
CA ASP A 219 -49.67 -46.99 13.39
C ASP A 219 -49.08 -48.39 13.10
N GLN A 220 -47.80 -48.63 13.42
CA GLN A 220 -47.06 -49.85 13.06
C GLN A 220 -47.07 -50.18 11.55
N LYS A 221 -47.22 -49.16 10.70
CA LYS A 221 -47.20 -49.27 9.23
C LYS A 221 -45.80 -49.04 8.64
N LEU A 222 -44.90 -48.48 9.46
CA LEU A 222 -43.46 -48.38 9.25
C LEU A 222 -42.75 -48.91 10.51
N ILE A 223 -42.12 -50.07 10.41
CA ILE A 223 -41.36 -50.69 11.49
C ILE A 223 -39.88 -50.61 11.11
N ILE A 224 -39.07 -49.98 11.95
CA ILE A 224 -37.61 -49.88 11.77
C ILE A 224 -36.96 -50.67 12.89
N LYS A 225 -36.31 -51.79 12.54
CA LYS A 225 -35.53 -52.63 13.45
C LYS A 225 -34.05 -52.45 13.11
N VAL A 226 -33.25 -52.04 14.09
CA VAL A 226 -31.79 -52.03 13.97
C VAL A 226 -31.30 -53.34 14.57
N THR A 227 -30.85 -54.29 13.74
CA THR A 227 -30.61 -55.69 14.14
C THR A 227 -29.19 -55.96 14.63
N GLU A 228 -28.22 -55.10 14.33
CA GLU A 228 -26.88 -55.13 14.92
C GLU A 228 -26.51 -53.71 15.36
N SER A 229 -26.42 -53.51 16.68
CA SER A 229 -25.80 -52.37 17.33
C SER A 229 -24.55 -52.91 18.01
N MET A 230 -23.39 -52.28 17.81
CA MET A 230 -22.22 -52.66 18.60
C MET A 230 -22.50 -52.32 20.07
N PRO A 231 -22.09 -53.18 21.02
CA PRO A 231 -22.40 -52.97 22.43
C PRO A 231 -21.66 -51.72 22.93
N SER A 232 -22.34 -50.58 22.94
CA SER A 232 -21.78 -49.32 23.46
C SER A 232 -22.87 -48.35 23.91
N GLU A 233 -22.47 -47.34 24.68
CA GLU A 233 -23.31 -46.23 25.15
C GLU A 233 -23.86 -45.34 24.00
N GLU A 234 -23.54 -45.63 22.74
CA GLU A 234 -23.96 -44.85 21.56
C GLU A 234 -25.20 -45.41 20.85
N ALA A 235 -25.81 -46.50 21.34
CA ALA A 235 -26.97 -47.15 20.71
C ALA A 235 -28.17 -46.21 20.42
N ALA A 236 -28.33 -45.13 21.20
CA ALA A 236 -29.35 -44.10 20.94
C ALA A 236 -29.03 -43.23 19.72
N LYS A 237 -27.75 -42.86 19.53
CA LYS A 237 -27.28 -42.10 18.36
C LYS A 237 -27.30 -42.96 17.10
N GLU A 238 -26.98 -44.25 17.21
CA GLU A 238 -27.08 -45.19 16.10
C GLU A 238 -28.52 -45.33 15.59
N LYS A 239 -29.50 -45.36 16.51
CA LYS A 239 -30.93 -45.34 16.14
C LYS A 239 -31.33 -44.06 15.41
N GLU A 240 -30.81 -42.91 15.83
CA GLU A 240 -31.06 -41.64 15.16
C GLU A 240 -30.43 -41.60 13.76
N TRP A 241 -29.21 -42.11 13.60
CA TRP A 241 -28.56 -42.22 12.29
C TRP A 241 -29.28 -43.20 11.36
N ALA A 242 -29.71 -44.35 11.88
CA ALA A 242 -30.52 -45.31 11.15
C ALA A 242 -31.84 -44.68 10.71
N LEU A 243 -32.51 -43.95 11.60
CA LEU A 243 -33.75 -43.23 11.26
C LEU A 243 -33.51 -42.21 10.15
N GLN A 244 -32.46 -41.40 10.24
CA GLN A 244 -32.12 -40.40 9.22
C GLN A 244 -31.81 -41.05 7.86
N PHE A 245 -31.05 -42.15 7.87
CA PHE A 245 -30.76 -42.91 6.65
C PHE A 245 -32.04 -43.46 6.01
N VAL A 246 -32.93 -44.05 6.80
CA VAL A 246 -34.21 -44.58 6.30
C VAL A 246 -35.09 -43.47 5.72
N LYS A 247 -35.11 -42.27 6.33
CA LYS A 247 -35.80 -41.10 5.78
C LYS A 247 -35.26 -40.73 4.40
N GLU A 248 -33.94 -40.66 4.23
CA GLU A 248 -33.30 -40.34 2.96
C GLU A 248 -33.59 -41.39 1.87
N GLU A 249 -33.57 -42.68 2.22
CA GLU A 249 -33.86 -43.76 1.26
C GLU A 249 -35.33 -43.87 0.89
N ILE A 250 -36.25 -43.63 1.83
CA ILE A 250 -37.68 -43.45 1.51
C ILE A 250 -37.83 -42.26 0.55
N LEU A 251 -37.15 -41.15 0.81
CA LEU A 251 -37.24 -39.99 -0.07
C LEU A 251 -36.74 -40.31 -1.50
N LYS A 252 -35.61 -41.02 -1.65
CA LYS A 252 -35.10 -41.42 -2.98
C LYS A 252 -35.97 -42.47 -3.68
N SER A 253 -36.55 -43.40 -2.92
CA SER A 253 -37.30 -44.53 -3.49
C SER A 253 -38.69 -44.12 -3.96
N PHE A 254 -39.32 -43.17 -3.25
CA PHE A 254 -40.72 -42.79 -3.48
C PHE A 254 -40.87 -41.53 -4.32
N PHE A 255 -39.82 -40.71 -4.45
CA PHE A 255 -39.88 -39.45 -5.16
C PHE A 255 -38.83 -39.37 -6.27
N THR A 256 -39.23 -38.95 -7.47
CA THR A 256 -38.32 -38.69 -8.60
C THR A 256 -38.19 -37.20 -8.86
N ALA A 257 -36.96 -36.70 -8.97
CA ALA A 257 -36.67 -35.30 -9.30
C ALA A 257 -36.98 -35.01 -10.77
N SER A 258 -37.90 -34.08 -11.04
CA SER A 258 -38.12 -33.52 -12.37
C SER A 258 -37.52 -32.11 -12.44
N LEU A 259 -36.56 -31.91 -13.34
CA LEU A 259 -35.96 -30.61 -13.62
C LEU A 259 -36.67 -29.98 -14.82
N LYS A 260 -37.47 -28.93 -14.60
CA LYS A 260 -37.75 -27.96 -15.66
C LYS A 260 -36.84 -26.74 -15.42
N PRO A 261 -35.89 -26.46 -16.32
CA PRO A 261 -35.07 -25.27 -16.21
C PRO A 261 -35.95 -24.05 -16.49
N ASN A 262 -35.93 -23.08 -15.59
CA ASN A 262 -36.33 -21.73 -15.93
C ASN A 262 -35.07 -20.88 -15.94
N ASP A 263 -34.84 -20.21 -17.06
CA ASP A 263 -33.77 -19.25 -17.26
C ASP A 263 -33.87 -18.09 -16.26
N ASP A 264 -32.70 -17.54 -15.96
CA ASP A 264 -32.41 -16.33 -15.17
C ASP A 264 -32.26 -16.46 -13.63
N SER A 265 -30.99 -16.37 -13.23
CA SER A 265 -30.44 -15.92 -11.93
C SER A 265 -30.76 -16.77 -10.68
N ASN A 266 -29.82 -17.66 -10.34
CA ASN A 266 -29.84 -18.47 -9.12
C ASN A 266 -28.86 -17.87 -8.09
N THR A 267 -29.34 -17.16 -7.07
CA THR A 267 -28.51 -16.46 -6.05
C THR A 267 -28.60 -17.04 -4.62
N GLN A 268 -29.03 -18.29 -4.44
CA GLN A 268 -29.10 -18.90 -3.10
C GLN A 268 -28.55 -20.32 -3.06
N ALA A 269 -27.27 -20.46 -3.39
CA ALA A 269 -26.41 -21.46 -2.75
C ALA A 269 -25.47 -20.65 -1.85
N LYS A 270 -25.89 -20.32 -0.61
CA LYS A 270 -25.06 -19.51 0.27
C LYS A 270 -23.82 -20.31 0.67
N SER A 271 -22.70 -19.95 0.08
CA SER A 271 -21.39 -20.48 0.42
C SER A 271 -20.97 -20.00 1.81
N ALA A 272 -20.01 -20.67 2.46
CA ALA A 272 -19.44 -20.19 3.74
C ALA A 272 -18.96 -18.72 3.63
N SER A 273 -18.48 -18.33 2.45
CA SER A 273 -18.18 -16.95 2.05
C SER A 273 -19.34 -15.98 2.31
N ASP A 274 -20.55 -16.35 1.90
CA ASP A 274 -21.73 -15.50 1.99
C ASP A 274 -22.20 -15.36 3.45
N SER A 275 -22.05 -16.41 4.26
CA SER A 275 -22.39 -16.36 5.69
C SER A 275 -21.43 -15.49 6.52
N ILE A 276 -20.14 -15.48 6.17
CA ILE A 276 -19.13 -14.62 6.81
C ILE A 276 -19.35 -13.17 6.38
N LEU A 277 -19.66 -12.93 5.11
CA LEU A 277 -20.01 -11.61 4.59
C LEU A 277 -21.26 -11.08 5.31
N ASP A 278 -22.31 -11.89 5.47
CA ASP A 278 -23.53 -11.53 6.21
C ASP A 278 -23.23 -11.24 7.70
N SER A 279 -22.36 -12.04 8.35
CA SER A 279 -21.97 -11.81 9.75
C SER A 279 -21.14 -10.53 9.94
N LEU A 280 -20.28 -10.20 8.97
CA LEU A 280 -19.48 -8.97 8.95
C LEU A 280 -20.34 -7.73 8.68
N ILE A 281 -21.40 -7.87 7.87
CA ILE A 281 -22.35 -6.79 7.57
C ILE A 281 -23.33 -6.58 8.73
N SER A 282 -23.75 -7.65 9.42
CA SER A 282 -24.74 -7.61 10.50
C SER A 282 -24.22 -7.11 11.85
N SER A 283 -22.91 -7.18 12.12
CA SER A 283 -22.30 -6.56 13.30
C SER A 283 -22.39 -5.02 13.33
N ASN A 284 -22.87 -4.38 12.25
CA ASN A 284 -23.04 -2.93 12.12
C ASN A 284 -24.50 -2.44 12.20
N LYS A 285 -25.49 -3.29 12.52
CA LYS A 285 -26.90 -2.87 12.59
C LYS A 285 -27.58 -3.28 13.90
N GLU A 286 -27.89 -2.29 14.74
CA GLU A 286 -28.98 -2.38 15.72
C GLU A 286 -30.32 -2.21 14.97
N GLY A 287 -31.31 -3.05 15.30
CA GLY A 287 -32.73 -2.71 15.15
C GLY A 287 -33.50 -3.32 13.96
N GLU A 288 -34.51 -4.10 14.35
CA GLU A 288 -35.83 -4.30 13.76
C GLU A 288 -36.13 -5.35 12.67
N GLU A 289 -37.23 -6.06 12.97
CA GLU A 289 -37.94 -7.09 12.24
C GLU A 289 -38.71 -6.55 11.02
N GLY A 290 -38.91 -7.46 10.06
CA GLY A 290 -40.21 -7.60 9.38
C GLY A 290 -40.31 -7.05 7.95
N GLY A 291 -40.52 -7.95 6.98
CA GLY A 291 -40.96 -7.53 5.64
C GLY A 291 -40.89 -8.60 4.55
N LYS A 292 -42.01 -9.28 4.33
CA LYS A 292 -42.28 -10.36 3.36
C LYS A 292 -41.94 -10.04 1.89
N GLY A 293 -41.58 -11.10 1.14
CA GLY A 293 -42.04 -11.31 -0.25
C GLY A 293 -40.94 -11.54 -1.28
N GLY A 294 -40.87 -12.75 -1.85
CA GLY A 294 -40.03 -13.03 -3.01
C GLY A 294 -40.18 -14.47 -3.49
N LEU A 295 -40.63 -14.65 -4.74
CA LEU A 295 -41.00 -15.91 -5.40
C LEU A 295 -39.86 -16.95 -5.41
N PHE A 296 -40.22 -18.22 -5.15
CA PHE A 296 -39.31 -19.36 -5.17
C PHE A 296 -39.29 -20.07 -6.54
N PRO A 297 -38.12 -20.43 -7.10
CA PRO A 297 -38.04 -21.48 -8.13
C PRO A 297 -38.37 -22.84 -7.49
N SER A 298 -39.23 -23.64 -8.13
CA SER A 298 -39.67 -24.95 -7.64
C SER A 298 -39.14 -26.08 -8.53
N ALA A 299 -38.44 -27.04 -7.95
CA ALA A 299 -38.24 -28.36 -8.53
C ALA A 299 -39.36 -29.28 -8.01
N SER A 300 -40.26 -29.76 -8.86
CA SER A 300 -41.32 -30.66 -8.42
C SER A 300 -40.80 -32.10 -8.29
N LEU A 301 -41.02 -32.72 -7.13
CA LEU A 301 -40.98 -34.17 -7.00
C LEU A 301 -42.33 -34.72 -7.43
N GLU A 302 -42.36 -35.54 -8.48
CA GLU A 302 -43.52 -36.37 -8.79
C GLU A 302 -43.38 -37.69 -8.03
N ILE A 303 -44.46 -38.11 -7.36
CA ILE A 303 -44.50 -39.40 -6.67
C ILE A 303 -44.45 -40.49 -7.76
N LYS A 304 -43.51 -41.43 -7.64
CA LYS A 304 -43.35 -42.49 -8.63
C LYS A 304 -44.61 -43.36 -8.63
N LEU A 305 -45.38 -43.29 -9.71
CA LEU A 305 -46.66 -43.99 -9.86
C LEU A 305 -46.39 -45.50 -10.01
N VAL A 306 -46.35 -46.20 -8.88
CA VAL A 306 -46.29 -47.67 -8.85
C VAL A 306 -47.72 -48.19 -8.98
N ARG A 307 -47.98 -49.09 -9.94
CA ARG A 307 -49.26 -49.80 -10.03
C ARG A 307 -49.55 -50.47 -8.69
N ILE A 308 -50.60 -50.00 -8.01
CA ILE A 308 -51.06 -50.48 -6.71
C ILE A 308 -51.93 -51.73 -6.95
N GLU A 309 -51.31 -52.86 -7.24
CA GLU A 309 -51.99 -54.17 -7.24
C GLU A 309 -51.33 -55.17 -6.29
N GLU A 310 -50.26 -54.80 -5.58
CA GLU A 310 -49.56 -55.70 -4.67
C GLU A 310 -49.17 -55.01 -3.36
N THR A 311 -49.53 -55.63 -2.22
CA THR A 311 -49.03 -55.29 -0.89
C THR A 311 -47.54 -55.61 -0.80
N LYS A 312 -46.69 -54.72 -1.30
CA LYS A 312 -45.24 -54.90 -1.22
C LYS A 312 -44.74 -54.51 0.18
N SER A 313 -44.31 -55.50 0.96
CA SER A 313 -43.44 -55.28 2.11
C SER A 313 -42.05 -54.97 1.59
N LEU A 314 -41.61 -53.73 1.78
CA LEU A 314 -40.26 -53.32 1.44
C LEU A 314 -39.35 -53.79 2.57
N ASN A 315 -38.63 -54.89 2.39
CA ASN A 315 -37.63 -55.39 3.34
C ASN A 315 -36.24 -55.05 2.79
N PHE A 316 -35.61 -54.02 3.35
CA PHE A 316 -34.19 -53.75 3.06
C PHE A 316 -33.35 -54.34 4.18
N ASN A 317 -32.46 -55.26 3.83
CA ASN A 317 -31.30 -55.59 4.64
C ASN A 317 -30.14 -54.78 4.08
N TYR A 318 -29.89 -53.62 4.68
CA TYR A 318 -28.79 -52.78 4.27
C TYR A 318 -27.60 -53.06 5.18
N VAL A 319 -26.48 -53.48 4.61
CA VAL A 319 -25.16 -53.43 5.26
C VAL A 319 -24.32 -52.61 4.30
N SER A 320 -24.25 -51.30 4.48
CA SER A 320 -23.34 -50.49 3.69
C SER A 320 -22.57 -49.52 4.56
N SER A 321 -21.25 -49.62 4.48
CA SER A 321 -20.38 -48.47 4.65
C SER A 321 -20.49 -47.62 3.39
N LYS A 322 -20.85 -46.34 3.53
CA LYS A 322 -20.94 -45.40 2.42
C LYS A 322 -19.85 -44.36 2.55
N ALA A 323 -19.14 -44.08 1.46
CA ALA A 323 -18.27 -42.92 1.36
C ALA A 323 -19.13 -41.65 1.31
N LEU A 324 -18.94 -40.75 2.27
CA LEU A 324 -19.58 -39.44 2.33
C LEU A 324 -18.50 -38.36 2.28
N SER A 325 -18.70 -37.39 1.38
CA SER A 325 -17.90 -36.16 1.38
C SER A 325 -18.47 -35.17 2.39
N GLN A 326 -17.58 -34.60 3.20
CA GLN A 326 -17.87 -33.54 4.17
C GLN A 326 -17.01 -32.30 3.87
N SER A 327 -17.36 -31.19 4.52
CA SER A 327 -16.66 -29.92 4.39
C SER A 327 -16.26 -29.41 5.77
N ALA A 328 -14.99 -29.06 5.93
CA ALA A 328 -14.47 -28.33 7.08
C ALA A 328 -14.29 -26.86 6.71
N VAL A 329 -14.68 -25.95 7.59
CA VAL A 329 -14.60 -24.49 7.36
C VAL A 329 -13.85 -23.80 8.49
N PRO A 330 -12.53 -24.05 8.67
CA PRO A 330 -11.72 -23.25 9.58
C PRO A 330 -11.75 -21.77 9.18
N GLN A 331 -12.12 -20.90 10.11
CA GLN A 331 -12.27 -19.48 9.84
C GLN A 331 -11.86 -18.64 11.03
N ASN A 332 -11.31 -17.46 10.76
CA ASN A 332 -10.98 -16.52 11.81
C ASN A 332 -10.79 -15.08 11.30
N PHE A 333 -10.89 -14.13 12.23
CA PHE A 333 -10.74 -12.69 12.00
C PHE A 333 -9.31 -12.22 12.19
N ILE A 334 -8.88 -11.27 11.35
CA ILE A 334 -7.53 -10.70 11.37
C ILE A 334 -7.17 -10.02 12.71
N GLY A 335 -8.16 -9.44 13.40
CA GLY A 335 -7.96 -8.79 14.71
C GLY A 335 -7.91 -9.74 15.91
N SER A 336 -8.12 -11.04 15.70
CA SER A 336 -8.02 -12.05 16.76
C SER A 336 -6.57 -12.22 17.23
N ASP A 337 -6.38 -12.71 18.45
CA ASP A 337 -5.03 -12.94 18.99
C ASP A 337 -4.23 -13.97 18.18
N ILE A 338 -4.88 -14.86 17.43
CA ILE A 338 -4.23 -15.93 16.65
C ILE A 338 -3.94 -15.54 15.18
N LEU A 339 -4.52 -14.42 14.69
CA LEU A 339 -4.19 -13.83 13.37
C LEU A 339 -3.55 -12.44 13.46
N ARG A 340 -3.27 -11.94 14.67
CA ARG A 340 -2.58 -10.67 14.88
C ARG A 340 -1.05 -10.83 14.80
N ALA A 341 -0.41 -9.98 14.00
CA ALA A 341 1.04 -9.79 14.05
C ALA A 341 1.41 -8.61 14.97
N LYS A 342 2.59 -8.65 15.59
CA LYS A 342 3.09 -7.54 16.40
C LYS A 342 3.43 -6.34 15.50
N LYS A 343 3.11 -5.13 15.96
CA LYS A 343 3.41 -3.87 15.25
C LYS A 343 4.89 -3.48 15.35
N GLU A 344 5.77 -4.28 14.76
CA GLU A 344 7.21 -4.06 14.76
C GLU A 344 7.84 -4.49 13.43
N PRO A 345 9.01 -3.95 13.05
CA PRO A 345 9.79 -4.51 11.95
C PRO A 345 10.18 -5.97 12.24
N PRO A 346 10.15 -6.89 11.25
CA PRO A 346 9.92 -6.67 9.82
C PRO A 346 8.45 -6.72 9.37
N TYR A 347 7.50 -6.83 10.30
CA TYR A 347 6.08 -7.08 10.03
C TYR A 347 5.35 -5.82 9.58
N PHE A 348 5.65 -4.67 10.17
CA PHE A 348 5.08 -3.38 9.76
C PHE A 348 6.22 -2.44 9.36
N ILE A 349 6.19 -1.97 8.13
CA ILE A 349 7.23 -1.12 7.55
C ILE A 349 6.55 0.12 6.96
N GLU A 350 7.04 1.29 7.31
CA GLU A 350 6.65 2.55 6.67
C GLU A 350 7.82 3.06 5.83
N VAL A 351 7.54 3.40 4.57
CA VAL A 351 8.55 3.84 3.61
C VAL A 351 8.12 5.17 3.00
N ASN A 352 9.01 6.16 2.99
CA ASN A 352 8.81 7.35 2.19
C ASN A 352 9.45 7.13 0.81
N VAL A 353 8.64 7.16 -0.25
CA VAL A 353 9.11 6.95 -1.64
C VAL A 353 9.69 8.21 -2.26
N ASN A 354 9.58 9.37 -1.61
CA ASN A 354 10.32 10.59 -1.97
C ASN A 354 11.79 10.49 -1.53
N ASP A 355 12.44 9.35 -1.79
CA ASP A 355 13.86 9.18 -1.49
C ASP A 355 14.65 10.32 -2.17
N PRO A 356 15.50 11.06 -1.43
CA PRO A 356 16.34 12.11 -2.01
C PRO A 356 17.13 11.65 -3.25
N PHE A 357 17.42 10.35 -3.36
CA PHE A 357 18.02 9.73 -4.53
C PHE A 357 17.27 10.02 -5.85
N TYR A 358 15.93 10.05 -5.82
CA TYR A 358 15.11 10.30 -7.01
C TYR A 358 14.72 11.78 -7.20
N GLN A 359 14.96 12.62 -6.20
CA GLN A 359 14.64 14.05 -6.27
C GLN A 359 15.68 14.79 -7.12
N LYS A 360 15.21 15.56 -8.10
CA LYS A 360 16.04 16.35 -9.02
C LYS A 360 15.77 17.85 -8.84
N ILE A 361 16.81 18.65 -9.02
CA ILE A 361 16.79 20.11 -8.98
C ILE A 361 17.20 20.64 -10.34
N ASP A 362 16.37 21.49 -10.94
CA ASP A 362 16.74 22.26 -12.12
C ASP A 362 17.43 23.56 -11.69
N PHE A 363 18.76 23.59 -11.79
CA PHE A 363 19.55 24.77 -11.47
C PHE A 363 19.85 25.56 -12.74
N THR A 364 19.67 26.88 -12.70
CA THR A 364 19.98 27.80 -13.80
C THR A 364 20.92 28.91 -13.35
N VAL A 365 21.94 29.16 -14.16
CA VAL A 365 22.86 30.30 -14.06
C VAL A 365 22.61 31.20 -15.26
N LEU A 366 22.33 32.46 -15.00
CA LEU A 366 22.31 33.52 -15.99
C LEU A 366 23.66 34.23 -15.95
N GLY A 367 24.29 34.39 -17.11
CA GLY A 367 25.51 35.17 -17.27
C GLY A 367 25.24 36.67 -17.09
N PRO A 368 26.30 37.48 -16.91
CA PRO A 368 26.14 38.93 -16.85
C PRO A 368 25.69 39.50 -18.19
N ASP A 369 24.99 40.63 -18.13
CA ASP A 369 24.78 41.51 -19.27
C ASP A 369 25.72 42.72 -19.19
N GLY A 370 25.82 43.49 -20.27
CA GLY A 370 26.64 44.70 -20.31
C GLY A 370 28.13 44.39 -20.43
N PHE A 371 28.51 43.30 -21.10
CA PHE A 371 29.92 42.94 -21.30
C PHE A 371 30.74 44.08 -21.93
N ALA A 372 30.14 44.80 -22.89
CA ALA A 372 30.77 45.96 -23.52
C ALA A 372 30.81 47.18 -22.58
N GLU A 373 29.71 47.48 -21.91
CA GLU A 373 29.54 48.65 -21.03
C GLU A 373 30.51 48.63 -19.85
N TYR A 374 30.57 47.51 -19.14
CA TYR A 374 31.41 47.34 -17.95
C TYR A 374 32.80 46.83 -18.27
N GLY A 375 33.11 46.59 -19.54
CA GLY A 375 34.41 46.08 -19.98
C GLY A 375 34.71 44.66 -19.48
N ILE A 376 33.68 43.84 -19.29
CA ILE A 376 33.82 42.44 -18.89
C ILE A 376 34.46 41.68 -20.05
N LYS A 377 35.43 40.83 -19.70
CA LYS A 377 36.11 39.91 -20.63
C LYS A 377 35.46 38.53 -20.57
N ALA A 378 35.24 38.03 -19.35
CA ALA A 378 34.65 36.73 -19.11
C ALA A 378 34.03 36.69 -17.71
N ALA A 379 32.99 35.88 -17.54
CA ALA A 379 32.44 35.52 -16.23
C ALA A 379 32.37 34.00 -16.09
N THR A 380 32.79 33.48 -14.94
CA THR A 380 32.78 32.05 -14.63
C THR A 380 32.19 31.80 -13.25
N PHE A 381 31.71 30.58 -13.03
CA PHE A 381 31.23 30.14 -11.73
C PHE A 381 31.69 28.71 -11.42
N LYS A 382 31.72 28.40 -10.14
CA LYS A 382 31.84 27.06 -9.59
C LYS A 382 30.79 26.88 -8.50
N ILE A 383 29.88 25.94 -8.72
CA ILE A 383 28.84 25.57 -7.74
C ILE A 383 29.24 24.26 -7.09
N SER A 384 29.32 24.24 -5.76
CA SER A 384 29.47 23.01 -4.98
C SER A 384 28.15 22.67 -4.29
N TYR A 385 27.63 21.46 -4.56
CA TYR A 385 26.39 20.96 -3.99
C TYR A 385 26.35 19.43 -4.02
N ASN A 386 25.89 18.79 -2.93
CA ASN A 386 25.77 17.34 -2.79
C ASN A 386 27.10 16.61 -3.07
N GLN A 387 28.20 17.14 -2.52
CA GLN A 387 29.58 16.67 -2.74
C GLN A 387 30.05 16.67 -4.22
N GLN A 388 29.28 17.29 -5.11
CA GLN A 388 29.61 17.46 -6.52
C GLN A 388 29.93 18.91 -6.83
N VAL A 389 30.78 19.11 -7.84
CA VAL A 389 31.19 20.42 -8.31
C VAL A 389 30.71 20.59 -9.75
N TYR A 390 30.09 21.72 -10.03
CA TYR A 390 29.54 22.09 -11.33
C TYR A 390 30.18 23.37 -11.85
N THR A 391 30.63 23.32 -13.09
CA THR A 391 31.25 24.45 -13.81
C THR A 391 30.76 24.44 -15.27
N SER A 392 31.05 25.52 -16.00
CA SER A 392 30.81 25.63 -17.43
C SER A 392 31.97 26.32 -18.13
N GLU A 393 31.90 26.39 -19.46
CA GLU A 393 32.68 27.35 -20.22
C GLU A 393 32.37 28.79 -19.77
N PRO A 394 33.34 29.72 -19.84
CA PRO A 394 33.12 31.10 -19.46
C PRO A 394 32.05 31.77 -20.31
N PHE A 395 31.20 32.58 -19.68
CA PHE A 395 30.35 33.52 -20.39
C PHE A 395 31.23 34.65 -20.94
N THR A 396 31.11 34.95 -22.23
CA THR A 396 31.90 35.99 -22.93
C THR A 396 31.03 37.00 -23.68
N ALA A 397 29.71 36.88 -23.58
CA ALA A 397 28.73 37.74 -24.21
C ALA A 397 27.46 37.78 -23.35
N ASP A 398 26.62 38.79 -23.61
CA ASP A 398 25.31 39.00 -22.98
C ASP A 398 24.36 37.81 -23.25
N ASP A 399 23.26 37.73 -22.50
CA ASP A 399 22.23 36.67 -22.60
C ASP A 399 22.76 35.23 -22.37
N GLY A 400 23.93 35.11 -21.75
CA GLY A 400 24.53 33.82 -21.42
C GLY A 400 23.62 33.01 -20.47
N LYS A 401 23.43 31.72 -20.76
CA LYS A 401 22.64 30.84 -19.89
C LYS A 401 23.26 29.45 -19.77
N TRP A 402 23.26 28.93 -18.55
CA TRP A 402 23.60 27.54 -18.25
C TRP A 402 22.51 26.92 -17.38
N SER A 403 22.09 25.70 -17.70
CA SER A 403 21.12 24.96 -16.89
C SER A 403 21.57 23.52 -16.72
N LYS A 404 21.35 22.97 -15.52
CA LYS A 404 21.69 21.58 -15.20
C LYS A 404 20.69 20.98 -14.23
N VAL A 405 20.32 19.74 -14.51
CA VAL A 405 19.55 18.90 -13.60
C VAL A 405 20.52 18.23 -12.62
N MET A 406 20.36 18.51 -11.33
CA MET A 406 21.21 18.04 -10.23
C MET A 406 20.42 17.09 -9.31
N SER A 407 21.07 16.10 -8.71
CA SER A 407 20.44 15.29 -7.66
C SER A 407 20.36 16.07 -6.35
N ARG A 408 19.20 16.05 -5.69
CA ARG A 408 19.03 16.69 -4.39
C ARG A 408 19.94 16.05 -3.33
N SER A 409 20.47 16.86 -2.43
CA SER A 409 21.21 16.36 -1.28
C SER A 409 20.33 15.55 -0.34
N ARG A 410 20.95 14.59 0.36
CA ARG A 410 20.33 13.89 1.51
C ARG A 410 20.18 14.81 2.72
N ASP A 411 20.99 15.86 2.83
CA ASP A 411 20.81 16.90 3.83
C ASP A 411 19.79 17.93 3.31
N PRO A 412 18.59 18.03 3.92
CA PRO A 412 17.55 18.95 3.47
C PRO A 412 17.95 20.43 3.61
N ASN A 413 18.99 20.73 4.41
CA ASN A 413 19.45 22.10 4.66
C ASN A 413 20.71 22.47 3.87
N GLU A 414 21.26 21.56 3.05
CA GLU A 414 22.43 21.87 2.24
C GLU A 414 22.12 23.00 1.24
N ARG A 415 23.00 24.00 1.18
CA ARG A 415 22.90 25.17 0.31
C ARG A 415 23.95 25.12 -0.78
N PHE A 416 23.70 25.79 -1.89
CA PHE A 416 24.67 25.95 -2.97
C PHE A 416 25.80 26.87 -2.51
N VAL A 417 27.04 26.38 -2.55
CA VAL A 417 28.23 27.22 -2.37
C VAL A 417 28.71 27.66 -3.74
N ILE A 418 28.75 28.98 -3.95
CA ILE A 418 28.98 29.59 -5.25
C ILE A 418 30.26 30.41 -5.18
N ASP A 419 31.28 30.01 -5.94
CA ASP A 419 32.47 30.81 -6.18
C ASP A 419 32.35 31.39 -7.60
N SER A 420 32.24 32.73 -7.73
CA SER A 420 32.15 33.40 -9.04
C SER A 420 33.45 34.12 -9.36
N GLU A 421 33.74 34.33 -10.63
CA GLU A 421 34.86 35.16 -11.08
C GLU A 421 34.42 36.05 -12.24
N TYR A 422 34.71 37.34 -12.13
CA TYR A 422 34.52 38.34 -13.17
C TYR A 422 35.89 38.83 -13.63
N ALA A 423 36.26 38.52 -14.87
CA ALA A 423 37.48 39.00 -15.50
C ALA A 423 37.19 40.19 -16.39
N PHE A 424 38.04 41.21 -16.36
CA PHE A 424 37.84 42.48 -17.08
C PHE A 424 38.94 42.72 -18.12
N LYS A 425 38.59 43.45 -19.18
CA LYS A 425 39.55 43.98 -20.16
C LYS A 425 40.42 45.06 -19.51
N SER A 426 41.57 45.36 -20.10
CA SER A 426 42.49 46.36 -19.55
C SER A 426 41.91 47.77 -19.63
N ALA A 427 42.33 48.64 -18.70
CA ALA A 427 41.93 50.05 -18.67
C ALA A 427 42.29 50.80 -19.98
N ALA A 428 43.34 50.36 -20.69
CA ALA A 428 43.71 50.92 -21.99
C ALA A 428 42.65 50.68 -23.08
N THR A 429 41.88 49.60 -22.99
CA THR A 429 40.84 49.24 -23.98
C THR A 429 39.48 49.81 -23.61
N THR A 430 39.15 49.89 -22.31
CA THR A 430 37.79 50.20 -21.86
C THR A 430 37.68 51.50 -21.05
N GLY A 431 38.80 52.11 -20.67
CA GLY A 431 38.84 53.29 -19.80
C GLY A 431 38.59 53.00 -18.32
N TRP A 432 38.10 51.80 -17.97
CA TRP A 432 37.82 51.41 -16.59
C TRP A 432 39.08 51.03 -15.82
N GLU A 433 39.45 51.84 -14.83
CA GLU A 433 40.47 51.49 -13.83
C GLU A 433 39.93 50.46 -12.83
N GLY A 434 40.77 49.51 -12.40
CA GLY A 434 40.39 48.47 -11.44
C GLY A 434 41.23 47.20 -11.58
N SER A 435 41.00 46.23 -10.69
CA SER A 435 41.64 44.91 -10.80
C SER A 435 41.20 44.16 -12.06
N SER A 436 42.09 43.31 -12.58
CA SER A 436 41.83 42.50 -13.77
C SER A 436 40.80 41.39 -13.54
N SER A 437 40.62 40.95 -12.28
CA SER A 437 39.57 40.02 -11.91
C SER A 437 39.10 40.23 -10.46
N TYR A 438 37.86 39.82 -10.19
CA TYR A 438 37.27 39.78 -8.86
C TYR A 438 36.61 38.40 -8.64
N GLN A 439 36.82 37.81 -7.46
CA GLN A 439 36.40 36.44 -7.15
C GLN A 439 35.51 36.38 -5.90
N PRO A 440 34.25 36.85 -5.97
CA PRO A 440 33.35 36.80 -4.82
C PRO A 440 32.86 35.36 -4.53
N ARG A 441 32.55 35.13 -3.26
CA ARG A 441 31.98 33.88 -2.77
C ARG A 441 30.63 34.13 -2.11
N SER A 442 29.63 33.31 -2.43
CA SER A 442 28.29 33.42 -1.84
C SER A 442 27.69 32.03 -1.56
N ILE A 443 26.60 32.02 -0.78
CA ILE A 443 25.84 30.81 -0.45
C ILE A 443 24.36 31.12 -0.68
N SER A 444 23.63 30.23 -1.35
CA SER A 444 22.22 30.42 -1.66
C SER A 444 21.42 29.12 -1.56
N ALA A 445 20.13 29.23 -1.26
CA ALA A 445 19.16 28.14 -1.42
C ALA A 445 18.39 28.23 -2.75
N SER A 446 18.55 29.34 -3.48
CA SER A 446 17.92 29.56 -4.79
C SER A 446 18.53 28.63 -5.83
N THR A 447 17.67 28.09 -6.70
CA THR A 447 18.07 27.31 -7.88
C THR A 447 18.34 28.20 -9.11
N LEU A 448 18.15 29.51 -8.95
CA LEU A 448 18.49 30.53 -9.94
C LEU A 448 19.64 31.39 -9.40
N LEU A 449 20.74 31.42 -10.13
CA LEU A 449 21.88 32.30 -9.91
C LEU A 449 21.95 33.33 -11.05
N ASN A 450 21.96 34.61 -10.71
CA ASN A 450 22.30 35.67 -11.65
C ASN A 450 23.75 36.11 -11.40
N LEU A 451 24.63 35.95 -12.38
CA LEU A 451 26.03 36.41 -12.31
C LEU A 451 26.10 37.90 -12.62
N ASP A 452 25.55 38.71 -11.72
CA ASP A 452 25.58 40.16 -11.82
C ASP A 452 26.81 40.74 -11.11
N PRO A 453 27.77 41.38 -11.82
CA PRO A 453 28.91 42.05 -11.20
C PRO A 453 28.47 43.21 -10.30
N GLY A 454 27.34 43.87 -10.57
CA GLY A 454 26.79 44.97 -9.76
C GLY A 454 26.40 44.53 -8.34
N SER A 455 26.19 43.22 -8.12
CA SER A 455 25.92 42.67 -6.79
C SER A 455 27.11 42.78 -5.83
N VAL A 456 28.34 42.92 -6.36
CA VAL A 456 29.59 42.90 -5.57
C VAL A 456 30.56 44.03 -5.92
N LEU A 457 30.41 44.65 -7.09
CA LEU A 457 31.24 45.73 -7.58
C LEU A 457 30.41 47.01 -7.71
N THR A 458 31.05 48.13 -7.42
CA THR A 458 30.54 49.46 -7.77
C THR A 458 31.30 49.99 -8.96
N PHE A 459 30.56 50.46 -9.96
CA PHE A 459 31.06 51.09 -11.17
C PHE A 459 30.83 52.59 -11.05
N ASN A 460 31.90 53.36 -10.89
CA ASN A 460 31.84 54.81 -10.65
C ASN A 460 32.41 55.58 -11.84
N GLU A 461 31.80 56.72 -12.14
CA GLU A 461 32.25 57.66 -13.15
C GLU A 461 32.32 59.06 -12.55
N ILE A 462 33.47 59.73 -12.71
CA ILE A 462 33.66 61.12 -12.33
C ILE A 462 33.82 61.93 -13.62
N SER A 463 32.80 62.74 -13.92
CA SER A 463 32.84 63.72 -15.00
C SER A 463 33.73 64.89 -14.63
N ILE A 464 34.60 65.31 -15.55
CA ILE A 464 35.54 66.40 -15.39
C ILE A 464 35.34 67.39 -16.54
N PHE A 465 34.93 68.60 -16.23
CA PHE A 465 34.60 69.61 -17.25
C PHE A 465 34.85 71.04 -16.77
N LEU A 466 34.94 71.95 -17.73
CA LEU A 466 35.11 73.39 -17.50
C LEU A 466 33.77 74.01 -17.07
N ASP A 467 33.80 74.90 -16.07
CA ASP A 467 32.63 75.71 -15.74
C ASP A 467 32.18 76.51 -16.97
N ARG A 468 30.87 76.75 -17.13
CA ARG A 468 30.32 77.54 -18.25
C ARG A 468 30.89 78.96 -18.30
N LYS A 469 31.37 79.49 -17.17
CA LYS A 469 31.98 80.82 -17.06
C LYS A 469 33.50 80.80 -17.20
N PHE A 470 34.10 79.66 -17.52
CA PHE A 470 35.55 79.54 -17.66
C PHE A 470 36.08 80.34 -18.86
N SER A 471 37.11 81.15 -18.64
CA SER A 471 37.79 81.94 -19.67
C SER A 471 39.28 81.58 -19.75
N TRP A 472 39.78 81.45 -20.97
CA TRP A 472 41.18 81.16 -21.26
C TRP A 472 42.08 82.42 -21.32
N GLU A 473 41.54 83.62 -21.13
CA GLU A 473 42.30 84.88 -21.24
C GLU A 473 43.54 84.94 -20.34
N ASN A 474 43.47 84.36 -19.14
CA ASN A 474 44.53 84.38 -18.14
C ASN A 474 45.17 83.00 -17.90
N CYS A 475 44.80 81.96 -18.66
CA CYS A 475 45.24 80.60 -18.43
C CYS A 475 45.56 79.91 -19.77
N ASN A 476 46.73 79.29 -19.88
CA ASN A 476 47.11 78.51 -21.06
C ASN A 476 46.60 77.06 -20.99
N GLN A 477 46.54 76.50 -19.78
CA GLN A 477 46.38 75.08 -19.59
C GLN A 477 45.88 74.77 -18.18
N VAL A 478 44.94 73.82 -18.06
CA VAL A 478 44.49 73.29 -16.78
C VAL A 478 44.77 71.79 -16.71
N ILE A 479 45.41 71.36 -15.62
CA ILE A 479 45.70 69.96 -15.33
C ILE A 479 44.91 69.55 -14.09
N VAL A 480 44.01 68.58 -14.25
CA VAL A 480 43.34 67.91 -13.14
C VAL A 480 44.08 66.62 -12.84
N GLU A 481 44.70 66.54 -11.67
CA GLU A 481 45.39 65.34 -11.19
C GLU A 481 44.51 64.62 -10.17
N LEU A 482 44.09 63.40 -10.48
CA LEU A 482 43.45 62.48 -9.54
C LEU A 482 44.50 61.62 -8.86
N THR A 483 44.41 61.47 -7.55
CA THR A 483 45.18 60.50 -6.77
C THR A 483 44.23 59.58 -6.02
N TYR A 484 44.41 58.26 -6.19
CA TYR A 484 43.53 57.26 -5.61
C TYR A 484 44.32 56.04 -5.10
N LEU A 485 43.71 55.30 -4.18
CA LEU A 485 44.20 53.99 -3.75
C LEU A 485 43.42 52.91 -4.52
N ASP A 486 44.13 52.06 -5.25
CA ASP A 486 43.51 50.94 -5.96
C ASP A 486 43.11 49.80 -5.01
N ASP A 487 42.53 48.72 -5.55
CA ASP A 487 42.10 47.55 -4.75
C ASP A 487 43.23 46.92 -3.93
N LYS A 488 44.50 47.12 -4.34
CA LYS A 488 45.70 46.63 -3.65
C LYS A 488 46.28 47.66 -2.69
N GLN A 489 45.53 48.73 -2.37
CA GLN A 489 45.96 49.87 -1.56
C GLN A 489 47.22 50.57 -2.12
N SER A 490 47.46 50.42 -3.43
CA SER A 490 48.58 51.08 -4.09
C SER A 490 48.14 52.46 -4.54
N ARG A 491 48.93 53.48 -4.21
CA ARG A 491 48.69 54.85 -4.65
C ARG A 491 48.93 54.97 -6.16
N LYS A 492 47.92 55.47 -6.87
CA LYS A 492 47.94 55.72 -8.31
C LYS A 492 47.58 57.17 -8.57
N THR A 493 48.03 57.67 -9.72
CA THR A 493 47.78 59.05 -10.16
C THR A 493 47.37 59.05 -11.63
N LYS A 494 46.35 59.84 -11.97
CA LYS A 494 45.88 60.02 -13.35
C LYS A 494 45.66 61.50 -13.63
N LYS A 495 46.13 61.97 -14.79
CA LYS A 495 46.08 63.38 -15.19
C LYS A 495 45.13 63.59 -16.35
N TYR A 496 44.28 64.58 -16.23
CA TYR A 496 43.40 65.07 -17.27
C TYR A 496 43.82 66.47 -17.66
N LEU A 497 43.88 66.70 -18.96
CA LEU A 497 44.40 67.92 -19.53
C LEU A 497 43.31 68.66 -20.29
N PHE A 498 43.19 69.96 -20.02
CA PHE A 498 42.34 70.90 -20.73
C PHE A 498 43.17 72.09 -21.24
N ASN A 499 42.91 72.52 -22.47
CA ASN A 499 43.49 73.70 -23.11
C ASN A 499 42.48 74.24 -24.16
N PRO A 500 42.74 75.38 -24.83
CA PRO A 500 41.81 75.95 -25.80
C PRO A 500 41.40 74.99 -26.93
N ASP A 501 42.26 74.04 -27.30
CA ASP A 501 41.99 73.03 -28.34
C ASP A 501 41.32 71.75 -27.78
N LYS A 502 41.29 71.58 -26.45
CA LYS A 502 40.80 70.39 -25.76
C LYS A 502 39.94 70.80 -24.56
N THR A 503 38.70 71.19 -24.86
CA THR A 503 37.71 71.66 -23.88
C THR A 503 36.61 70.64 -23.59
N GLU A 504 36.61 69.50 -24.28
CA GLU A 504 35.59 68.46 -24.13
C GLU A 504 35.62 67.82 -22.74
N GLU A 505 34.44 67.43 -22.24
CA GLU A 505 34.30 66.70 -20.99
C GLU A 505 35.10 65.39 -21.03
N GLN A 506 35.83 65.12 -19.95
CA GLN A 506 36.60 63.89 -19.78
C GLN A 506 36.08 63.14 -18.57
N THR A 507 36.04 61.81 -18.65
CA THR A 507 35.50 60.96 -17.59
C THR A 507 36.56 60.07 -17.00
N PHE A 508 36.63 60.02 -15.67
CA PHE A 508 37.37 59.00 -14.96
C PHE A 508 36.43 57.86 -14.55
N LYS A 509 36.62 56.69 -15.15
CA LYS A 509 35.86 55.48 -14.84
C LYS A 509 36.68 54.55 -13.97
N TYR A 510 36.12 54.09 -12.85
CA TYR A 510 36.78 53.11 -12.00
C TYR A 510 35.78 52.12 -11.39
N ARG A 511 36.24 50.88 -11.23
CA ARG A 511 35.49 49.80 -10.58
C ARG A 511 36.22 49.36 -9.32
N CYS A 512 35.46 49.07 -8.27
CA CYS A 512 35.97 48.59 -6.99
C CYS A 512 34.97 47.66 -6.31
N LEU A 513 35.41 46.91 -5.30
CA LEU A 513 34.50 46.14 -4.45
C LEU A 513 33.55 47.11 -3.72
N THR A 514 32.25 46.83 -3.73
CA THR A 514 31.24 47.67 -3.05
C THR A 514 31.54 47.82 -1.56
N GLU A 515 32.06 46.77 -0.92
CA GLU A 515 32.43 46.78 0.51
C GLU A 515 33.74 47.53 0.81
N LYS A 516 34.53 47.85 -0.22
CA LYS A 516 35.84 48.53 -0.11
C LYS A 516 35.96 49.61 -1.19
N PRO A 517 35.14 50.68 -1.10
CA PRO A 517 35.18 51.75 -2.08
C PRO A 517 36.55 52.44 -2.10
N TRP A 518 36.96 52.90 -3.28
CA TRP A 518 38.19 53.67 -3.41
C TRP A 518 38.02 55.08 -2.84
N THR A 519 39.11 55.62 -2.32
CA THR A 519 39.23 57.03 -1.97
C THR A 519 39.92 57.76 -3.10
N VAL A 520 39.21 58.66 -3.76
CA VAL A 520 39.69 59.47 -4.89
C VAL A 520 39.80 60.93 -4.44
N ASN A 521 41.02 61.46 -4.49
CA ASN A 521 41.31 62.87 -4.24
C ASN A 521 41.71 63.54 -5.56
N TYR A 522 41.52 64.86 -5.67
CA TYR A 522 41.95 65.59 -6.84
C TYR A 522 42.59 66.93 -6.53
N LYS A 523 43.42 67.39 -7.47
CA LYS A 523 44.07 68.69 -7.46
C LYS A 523 43.97 69.31 -8.84
N ILE A 524 43.60 70.59 -8.89
CA ILE A 524 43.54 71.37 -10.13
C ILE A 524 44.74 72.31 -10.17
N THR A 525 45.54 72.23 -11.23
CA THR A 525 46.68 73.12 -11.49
C THR A 525 46.40 73.96 -12.72
N TYR A 526 46.38 75.28 -12.54
CA TYR A 526 46.25 76.28 -13.61
C TYR A 526 47.64 76.77 -13.99
N LEU A 527 47.99 76.68 -15.26
CA LEU A 527 49.20 77.27 -15.82
C LEU A 527 48.81 78.61 -16.47
N LEU A 528 49.27 79.71 -15.86
CA LEU A 528 48.87 81.06 -16.24
C LEU A 528 49.67 81.59 -17.43
N VAL A 529 49.11 82.57 -18.11
CA VAL A 529 49.82 83.34 -19.14
C VAL A 529 50.96 84.10 -18.46
N GLY A 530 52.21 83.84 -18.86
CA GLY A 530 53.40 84.44 -18.23
C GLY A 530 54.27 83.47 -17.42
N GLY A 531 53.83 82.23 -17.18
CA GLY A 531 54.66 81.15 -16.63
C GLY A 531 54.42 80.78 -15.17
N ASP A 532 53.58 81.52 -14.46
CA ASP A 532 53.17 81.20 -13.08
C ASP A 532 52.14 80.05 -13.03
N SER A 533 52.04 79.37 -11.88
CA SER A 533 51.06 78.29 -11.68
C SER A 533 50.28 78.44 -10.37
N VAL A 534 48.96 78.22 -10.43
CA VAL A 534 48.07 78.22 -9.25
C VAL A 534 47.53 76.81 -9.05
N THR A 535 47.51 76.34 -7.82
CA THR A 535 47.03 75.00 -7.46
C THR A 535 45.86 75.09 -6.48
N ARG A 536 44.81 74.31 -6.70
CA ARG A 536 43.66 74.18 -5.80
C ARG A 536 43.40 72.71 -5.48
N ASP A 537 43.33 72.38 -4.19
CA ASP A 537 42.93 71.06 -3.72
C ASP A 537 41.40 70.89 -3.80
N GLY A 538 40.98 69.70 -4.19
CA GLY A 538 39.59 69.32 -4.31
C GLY A 538 39.02 68.62 -3.08
N THR A 539 37.73 68.32 -3.13
CA THR A 539 37.07 67.44 -2.15
C THR A 539 37.33 65.97 -2.46
N GLU A 540 37.30 65.13 -1.44
CA GLU A 540 37.35 63.67 -1.58
C GLU A 540 36.07 63.13 -2.27
N ASN A 541 36.22 62.11 -3.11
CA ASN A 541 35.15 61.40 -3.82
C ASN A 541 34.10 62.33 -4.44
N PRO A 542 34.52 63.26 -5.32
CA PRO A 542 33.59 64.20 -5.93
C PRO A 542 32.63 63.46 -6.88
N PRO A 543 31.33 63.80 -6.89
CA PRO A 543 30.40 63.27 -7.89
C PRO A 543 30.71 63.78 -9.30
N ALA A 544 31.31 64.98 -9.39
CA ALA A 544 31.87 65.56 -10.60
C ALA A 544 32.92 66.61 -10.22
N ILE A 545 33.86 66.89 -11.13
CA ILE A 545 34.88 67.93 -10.98
C ILE A 545 34.57 69.04 -11.97
N VAL A 546 34.04 70.15 -11.44
CA VAL A 546 33.84 71.39 -12.20
C VAL A 546 35.07 72.26 -12.04
N ILE A 547 35.71 72.62 -13.14
CA ILE A 547 36.91 73.46 -13.15
C ILE A 547 36.46 74.94 -13.17
N PRO A 548 36.59 75.69 -12.06
CA PRO A 548 36.21 77.09 -12.02
C PRO A 548 37.23 77.98 -12.77
N ALA A 549 36.82 79.20 -13.12
CA ALA A 549 37.75 80.21 -13.61
C ALA A 549 38.84 80.51 -12.56
N VAL A 550 40.03 80.88 -13.05
CA VAL A 550 41.08 81.46 -12.21
C VAL A 550 40.55 82.83 -11.74
N ALA A 551 40.50 83.03 -10.42
CA ALA A 551 40.03 84.26 -9.81
C ALA A 551 41.14 85.30 -9.77
#